data_AF-R5PY14-F1
#
_entry.id   AF-R5PY14-F1
#
_cell.length_a   1.000
_cell.length_b   1.000
_cell.length_c   1.000
_cell.angle_alpha   90.00
_cell.angle_beta   90.00
_cell.angle_gamma   90.00
#
_symmetry.space_group_name_H-M   'P 1'
#
loop_
_entity.id
_entity.type
_entity.pdbx_description
1 polymer ?
#
loop_
_entity_poly.entity_id
_entity_poly.type
_entity_poly.pdbx_seq_one_letter_code
_entity_poly.pdbx_strand_id
1 'polypeptide(L)'
;MESEEKQQNYIHQKRPSRPPGWIPPNKRPQKPKPRYVRPEFSFDTIHGLPLKEVECYVPSKSERHAARQEFDGRFSEDGKVMLKEGVRAKFLKHLAEKHSAALKENLGLTDEQIAQMAERGRAPAGFNVHHKLPLHIGGKNEFSNLILIPLYPHDQLHHDVLDRQVDNMKEGERRTILLPTCDDMVYDPKKYGFYKDNQKVEANYTSKVKVENYSKNYLPEHIAEIRAKQEPDPEKKIVPLFKTLQNMSTAAKTAALYPERAAAVPPPPQAMQKRLSDKARD
;
A
#
# COMPACT_ATOMS: atom_id res chain seq x y z
N MET A 1 -21.43 -39.79 34.05
CA MET A 1 -21.45 -38.51 33.31
C MET A 1 -21.12 -38.84 31.88
N GLU A 2 -22.15 -39.05 31.08
CA GLU A 2 -22.01 -39.44 29.67
C GLU A 2 -22.79 -38.40 28.87
N SER A 3 -22.08 -37.73 27.97
CA SER A 3 -22.52 -36.56 27.22
C SER A 3 -23.41 -36.97 26.05
N GLU A 4 -24.65 -36.51 26.05
CA GLU A 4 -25.58 -36.65 24.93
C GLU A 4 -25.11 -35.84 23.71
N GLU A 5 -24.84 -36.55 22.62
CA GLU A 5 -24.51 -36.01 21.32
C GLU A 5 -25.81 -35.62 20.58
N LYS A 6 -26.09 -34.32 20.43
CA LYS A 6 -27.24 -33.84 19.66
C LYS A 6 -26.97 -33.93 18.16
N GLN A 7 -27.46 -34.99 17.52
CA GLN A 7 -27.62 -35.05 16.06
C GLN A 7 -28.67 -34.02 15.60
N GLN A 8 -28.23 -32.97 14.91
CA GLN A 8 -29.12 -32.03 14.22
C GLN A 8 -29.61 -32.64 12.91
N ASN A 9 -30.87 -33.08 12.88
CA ASN A 9 -31.55 -33.50 11.66
C ASN A 9 -31.74 -32.29 10.72
N TYR A 10 -30.94 -32.21 9.67
CA TYR A 10 -31.16 -31.27 8.57
C TYR A 10 -32.34 -31.77 7.71
N ILE A 11 -33.50 -31.15 7.87
CA ILE A 11 -34.65 -31.37 6.98
C ILE A 11 -34.33 -30.72 5.63
N HIS A 12 -34.05 -31.53 4.62
CA HIS A 12 -33.86 -31.09 3.25
C HIS A 12 -35.23 -30.71 2.64
N GLN A 13 -35.60 -29.43 2.68
CA GLN A 13 -36.81 -28.97 1.99
C GLN A 13 -36.59 -29.06 0.48
N LYS A 14 -37.38 -29.89 -0.22
CA LYS A 14 -37.39 -29.96 -1.68
C LYS A 14 -37.77 -28.58 -2.23
N ARG A 15 -36.93 -28.02 -3.09
CA ARG A 15 -37.22 -26.77 -3.81
C ARG A 15 -38.54 -26.89 -4.56
N PRO A 16 -39.42 -25.86 -4.51
CA PRO A 16 -40.67 -25.87 -5.25
C PRO A 16 -40.40 -26.08 -6.76
N SER A 17 -41.31 -26.81 -7.42
CA SER A 17 -41.21 -27.06 -8.86
C SER A 17 -41.21 -25.75 -9.64
N ARG A 18 -40.38 -25.68 -10.69
CA ARG A 18 -40.25 -24.46 -11.52
C ARG A 18 -41.56 -24.24 -12.28
N PRO A 19 -42.05 -23.00 -12.40
CA PRO A 19 -43.31 -22.73 -13.07
C PRO A 19 -43.27 -23.12 -14.55
N PRO A 20 -44.40 -23.53 -15.15
CA PRO A 20 -44.51 -23.80 -16.58
C PRO A 20 -44.01 -22.59 -17.39
N GLY A 21 -43.10 -22.82 -18.35
CA GLY A 21 -42.49 -21.75 -19.16
C GLY A 21 -41.24 -21.09 -18.54
N TRP A 22 -40.74 -21.56 -17.40
CA TRP A 22 -39.48 -21.06 -16.84
C TRP A 22 -38.31 -21.42 -17.74
N ILE A 23 -37.69 -20.40 -18.36
CA ILE A 23 -36.44 -20.54 -19.10
C ILE A 23 -35.27 -20.29 -18.13
N PRO A 24 -34.34 -21.25 -17.99
CA PRO A 24 -33.14 -21.07 -17.20
C PRO A 24 -32.39 -19.80 -17.63
N PRO A 25 -31.79 -19.03 -16.71
CA PRO A 25 -31.02 -17.84 -17.06
C PRO A 25 -30.04 -18.07 -18.21
N ASN A 26 -29.39 -19.24 -18.21
CA ASN A 26 -28.40 -19.66 -19.20
C ASN A 26 -28.99 -20.01 -20.59
N LYS A 27 -30.33 -20.14 -20.69
CA LYS A 27 -31.07 -20.42 -21.94
C LYS A 27 -31.90 -19.23 -22.42
N ARG A 28 -31.90 -18.10 -21.70
CA ARG A 28 -32.59 -16.89 -22.14
C ARG A 28 -31.86 -16.32 -23.36
N PRO A 29 -32.57 -15.86 -24.41
CA PRO A 29 -31.93 -15.16 -25.51
C PRO A 29 -31.16 -13.97 -24.94
N GLN A 30 -29.85 -13.95 -25.14
CA GLN A 30 -29.03 -12.82 -24.71
C GLN A 30 -29.46 -11.63 -25.57
N LYS A 31 -29.86 -10.53 -24.93
CA LYS A 31 -30.04 -9.28 -25.65
C LYS A 31 -28.73 -8.98 -26.39
N PRO A 32 -28.78 -8.54 -27.66
CA PRO A 32 -27.58 -8.12 -28.36
C PRO A 32 -26.87 -7.08 -27.49
N LYS A 33 -25.58 -7.32 -27.22
CA LYS A 33 -24.80 -6.43 -26.37
C LYS A 33 -24.72 -5.07 -27.05
N PRO A 34 -24.92 -3.95 -26.34
CA PRO A 34 -24.75 -2.63 -26.94
C PRO A 34 -23.33 -2.53 -27.50
N ARG A 35 -23.21 -1.92 -28.68
CA ARG A 35 -21.90 -1.60 -29.26
C ARG A 35 -21.15 -0.70 -28.28
N TYR A 36 -19.89 -1.03 -27.99
CA TYR A 36 -19.06 -0.20 -27.14
C TYR A 36 -18.97 1.21 -27.72
N VAL A 37 -19.24 2.21 -26.89
CA VAL A 37 -18.99 3.62 -27.16
C VAL A 37 -17.97 4.08 -26.14
N ARG A 38 -16.85 4.63 -26.61
CA ARG A 38 -15.80 5.15 -25.74
C ARG A 38 -16.38 6.26 -24.86
N PRO A 39 -16.28 6.17 -23.52
CA PRO A 39 -16.64 7.27 -22.63
C PRO A 39 -15.80 8.50 -22.95
N GLU A 40 -16.46 9.65 -23.06
CA GLU A 40 -15.80 10.95 -23.10
C GLU A 40 -15.74 11.49 -21.67
N PHE A 41 -14.55 11.83 -21.17
CA PHE A 41 -14.38 12.39 -19.84
C PHE A 41 -14.32 13.93 -19.93
N SER A 42 -14.89 14.62 -18.94
CA SER A 42 -14.83 16.08 -18.86
C SER A 42 -13.46 16.63 -18.43
N PHE A 43 -12.50 15.75 -18.13
CA PHE A 43 -11.20 16.06 -17.56
C PHE A 43 -10.10 15.28 -18.28
N ASP A 44 -8.89 15.82 -18.24
CA ASP A 44 -7.69 15.18 -18.78
C ASP A 44 -6.82 14.59 -17.65
N THR A 45 -7.10 14.95 -16.40
CA THR A 45 -6.44 14.40 -15.21
C THR A 45 -7.45 13.95 -14.17
N ILE A 46 -7.12 12.91 -13.42
CA ILE A 46 -7.84 12.50 -12.21
C ILE A 46 -6.82 12.28 -11.10
N HIS A 47 -7.02 12.86 -9.92
CA HIS A 47 -6.08 12.71 -8.80
C HIS A 47 -4.64 13.10 -9.15
N GLY A 48 -4.47 14.11 -10.00
CA GLY A 48 -3.15 14.54 -10.49
C GLY A 48 -2.50 13.60 -11.51
N LEU A 49 -3.18 12.52 -11.92
CA LEU A 49 -2.71 11.58 -12.93
C LEU A 49 -3.30 11.94 -14.30
N PRO A 50 -2.48 12.24 -15.31
CA PRO A 50 -2.96 12.47 -16.67
C PRO A 50 -3.51 11.19 -17.30
N LEU A 51 -4.61 11.33 -18.03
CA LEU A 51 -5.18 10.29 -18.85
C LEU A 51 -4.35 10.14 -20.13
N LYS A 52 -3.80 8.96 -20.36
CA LYS A 52 -3.10 8.61 -21.60
C LYS A 52 -3.82 7.51 -22.34
N GLU A 53 -3.78 7.56 -23.67
CA GLU A 53 -4.27 6.46 -24.50
C GLU A 53 -3.31 5.28 -24.40
N VAL A 54 -3.86 4.11 -24.08
CA VAL A 54 -3.10 2.86 -23.96
C VAL A 54 -3.88 1.76 -24.67
N GLU A 55 -3.18 0.99 -25.52
CA GLU A 55 -3.73 -0.23 -26.07
C GLU A 55 -3.73 -1.32 -25.00
N CYS A 56 -4.90 -1.89 -24.74
CA CYS A 56 -5.08 -2.96 -23.77
C CYS A 56 -5.50 -4.25 -24.46
N TYR A 57 -5.14 -5.38 -23.85
CA TYR A 57 -5.41 -6.73 -24.34
C TYR A 57 -5.84 -7.60 -23.17
N VAL A 58 -6.95 -8.33 -23.29
CA VAL A 58 -7.40 -9.22 -22.22
C VAL A 58 -6.67 -10.56 -22.31
N PRO A 59 -5.73 -10.87 -21.39
CA PRO A 59 -4.99 -12.13 -21.41
C PRO A 59 -5.89 -13.30 -21.02
N SER A 60 -5.40 -14.52 -21.23
CA SER A 60 -6.11 -15.72 -20.84
C SER A 60 -6.33 -15.80 -19.34
N LYS A 61 -7.38 -16.50 -18.93
CA LYS A 61 -7.63 -16.73 -17.50
C LYS A 61 -6.42 -17.36 -16.79
N SER A 62 -5.73 -18.30 -17.43
CA SER A 62 -4.54 -18.96 -16.88
C SER A 62 -3.39 -17.97 -16.68
N GLU A 63 -3.09 -17.15 -17.68
CA GLU A 63 -2.05 -16.11 -17.58
C GLU A 63 -2.35 -15.12 -16.46
N ARG A 64 -3.59 -14.65 -16.34
CA ARG A 64 -3.99 -13.74 -15.25
C ARG A 64 -3.82 -14.39 -13.88
N HIS A 65 -4.16 -15.66 -13.74
CA HIS A 65 -3.98 -16.39 -12.48
C HIS A 65 -2.50 -16.55 -12.13
N ALA A 66 -1.65 -16.91 -13.09
CA ALA A 66 -0.21 -17.04 -12.91
C ALA A 66 0.43 -15.69 -12.52
N ALA A 67 0.10 -14.61 -13.25
CA ALA A 67 0.56 -13.26 -12.93
C ALA A 67 0.10 -12.81 -11.54
N ARG A 68 -1.11 -13.17 -11.12
CA ARG A 68 -1.58 -12.83 -9.77
C ARG A 68 -0.83 -13.58 -8.68
N GLN A 69 -0.54 -14.87 -8.87
CA GLN A 69 0.26 -15.66 -7.93
C GLN A 69 1.70 -15.13 -7.83
N GLU A 70 2.30 -14.73 -8.96
CA GLU A 70 3.61 -14.08 -8.96
C GLU A 70 3.60 -12.75 -8.20
N PHE A 71 2.54 -11.96 -8.37
CA PHE A 71 2.38 -10.69 -7.67
C PHE A 71 2.22 -10.85 -6.16
N ASP A 72 1.31 -11.73 -5.74
CA ASP A 72 0.95 -11.93 -4.34
C ASP A 72 2.01 -12.72 -3.56
N GLY A 73 2.75 -13.61 -4.24
CA GLY A 73 3.68 -14.53 -3.60
C GLY A 73 2.98 -15.68 -2.89
N ARG A 74 3.65 -16.29 -1.92
CA ARG A 74 3.07 -17.37 -1.10
C ARG A 74 3.24 -17.06 0.38
N PHE A 75 2.17 -17.23 1.14
CA PHE A 75 2.17 -17.16 2.61
C PHE A 75 1.98 -18.55 3.21
N SER A 76 2.30 -18.69 4.49
CA SER A 76 1.95 -19.84 5.32
C SER A 76 0.42 -19.99 5.41
N GLU A 77 -0.06 -21.18 5.80
CA GLU A 77 -1.50 -21.46 5.91
C GLU A 77 -2.21 -20.50 6.87
N ASP A 78 -1.53 -20.07 7.94
CA ASP A 78 -2.03 -19.08 8.90
C ASP A 78 -1.90 -17.62 8.42
N GLY A 79 -1.34 -17.40 7.22
CA GLY A 79 -1.13 -16.08 6.63
C GLY A 79 -0.11 -15.19 7.34
N LYS A 80 0.61 -15.71 8.35
CA LYS A 80 1.52 -14.87 9.17
C LYS A 80 2.91 -14.73 8.56
N VAL A 81 3.42 -15.79 7.95
CA VAL A 81 4.79 -15.86 7.42
C VAL A 81 4.76 -15.87 5.90
N MET A 82 5.59 -15.03 5.28
CA MET A 82 5.76 -15.05 3.82
C MET A 82 6.76 -16.15 3.46
N LEU A 83 6.29 -17.18 2.75
CA LEU A 83 7.09 -18.33 2.33
C LEU A 83 7.81 -18.09 1.00
N LYS A 84 7.22 -17.27 0.12
CA LYS A 84 7.82 -16.84 -1.14
C LYS A 84 7.44 -15.40 -1.41
N GLU A 85 8.43 -14.55 -1.63
CA GLU A 85 8.19 -13.15 -1.96
C GLU A 85 7.56 -13.02 -3.35
N GLY A 86 6.38 -12.39 -3.38
CA GLY A 86 5.78 -11.90 -4.60
C GLY A 86 6.37 -10.55 -5.02
N VAL A 87 6.05 -10.12 -6.23
CA VAL A 87 6.49 -8.82 -6.77
C VAL A 87 5.99 -7.67 -5.88
N ARG A 88 4.78 -7.76 -5.31
CA ARG A 88 4.25 -6.76 -4.38
C ARG A 88 5.16 -6.54 -3.17
N ALA A 89 5.60 -7.63 -2.54
CA ALA A 89 6.46 -7.55 -1.36
C ALA A 89 7.81 -6.92 -1.71
N LYS A 90 8.42 -7.33 -2.83
CA LYS A 90 9.68 -6.77 -3.32
C LYS A 90 9.57 -5.27 -3.61
N PHE A 91 8.47 -4.85 -4.24
CA PHE A 91 8.20 -3.44 -4.52
C PHE A 91 8.10 -2.61 -3.23
N LEU A 92 7.36 -3.10 -2.23
CA LEU A 92 7.20 -2.40 -0.95
C LEU A 92 8.52 -2.28 -0.18
N LYS A 93 9.35 -3.33 -0.17
CA LYS A 93 10.70 -3.28 0.42
C LYS A 93 11.59 -2.28 -0.29
N HIS A 94 11.57 -2.29 -1.62
CA HIS A 94 12.30 -1.33 -2.44
C HIS A 94 11.89 0.12 -2.15
N LEU A 95 10.59 0.40 -2.01
CA LEU A 95 10.09 1.71 -1.63
C LEU A 95 10.58 2.14 -0.25
N ALA A 96 10.55 1.24 0.74
CA ALA A 96 11.01 1.55 2.08
C ALA A 96 12.51 1.90 2.12
N GLU A 97 13.33 1.22 1.31
CA GLU A 97 14.77 1.46 1.24
C GLU A 97 15.15 2.71 0.43
N LYS A 98 14.50 2.95 -0.71
CA LYS A 98 14.92 3.95 -1.70
C LYS A 98 14.07 5.21 -1.73
N HIS A 99 12.85 5.15 -1.21
CA HIS A 99 11.85 6.21 -1.33
C HIS A 99 11.22 6.61 0.02
N SER A 100 11.88 6.33 1.14
CA SER A 100 11.38 6.63 2.50
C SER A 100 10.98 8.10 2.70
N ALA A 101 11.74 9.05 2.14
CA ALA A 101 11.39 10.47 2.19
C ALA A 101 10.04 10.76 1.51
N ALA A 102 9.83 10.24 0.30
CA ALA A 102 8.57 10.39 -0.42
C ALA A 102 7.40 9.70 0.31
N LEU A 103 7.64 8.53 0.92
CA LEU A 103 6.64 7.83 1.73
C LEU A 103 6.17 8.68 2.93
N LYS A 104 7.08 9.41 3.57
CA LYS A 104 6.73 10.33 4.67
C LYS A 104 6.06 11.60 4.17
N GLU A 105 6.67 12.25 3.18
CA GLU A 105 6.23 13.57 2.72
C GLU A 105 4.92 13.53 1.95
N ASN A 106 4.75 12.50 1.12
CA ASN A 106 3.59 12.37 0.25
C ASN A 106 2.52 11.49 0.88
N LEU A 107 2.85 10.43 1.62
CA LEU A 107 1.83 9.53 2.16
C LEU A 107 1.63 9.65 3.67
N GLY A 108 2.43 10.46 4.36
CA GLY A 108 2.33 10.64 5.82
C GLY A 108 2.65 9.36 6.60
N LEU A 109 3.42 8.44 6.02
CA LEU A 109 3.76 7.18 6.69
C LEU A 109 4.73 7.41 7.84
N THR A 110 4.51 6.71 8.96
CA THR A 110 5.44 6.74 10.10
C THR A 110 6.68 5.91 9.84
N ASP A 111 7.73 6.14 10.63
CA ASP A 111 8.94 5.31 10.62
C ASP A 111 8.62 3.83 10.91
N GLU A 112 7.71 3.55 11.83
CA GLU A 112 7.30 2.17 12.13
C GLU A 112 6.58 1.51 10.94
N GLN A 113 5.75 2.26 10.22
CA GLN A 113 5.08 1.75 9.02
C GLN A 113 6.09 1.44 7.91
N ILE A 114 7.07 2.32 7.70
CA ILE A 114 8.14 2.12 6.71
C ILE A 114 9.02 0.93 7.09
N ALA A 115 9.36 0.78 8.38
CA ALA A 115 10.09 -0.39 8.87
C ALA A 115 9.30 -1.69 8.63
N GLN A 116 7.99 -1.69 8.91
CA GLN A 116 7.14 -2.85 8.62
C GLN A 116 7.06 -3.19 7.12
N MET A 117 7.07 -2.18 6.24
CA MET A 117 7.18 -2.40 4.80
C MET A 117 8.50 -3.08 4.43
N ALA A 118 9.64 -2.59 4.96
CA ALA A 118 10.97 -3.15 4.71
C ALA A 118 11.12 -4.60 5.21
N GLU A 119 10.57 -4.90 6.40
CA GLU A 119 10.68 -6.23 6.99
C GLU A 119 9.72 -7.23 6.34
N ARG A 120 8.43 -6.85 6.23
CA ARG A 120 7.34 -7.77 5.92
C ARG A 120 6.85 -7.70 4.48
N GLY A 121 7.23 -6.66 3.73
CA GLY A 121 6.72 -6.44 2.38
C GLY A 121 5.19 -6.30 2.33
N ARG A 122 4.60 -5.66 3.34
CA ARG A 122 3.14 -5.43 3.45
C ARG A 122 2.83 -3.94 3.37
N ALA A 123 1.79 -3.61 2.62
CA ALA A 123 1.32 -2.23 2.54
C ALA A 123 0.72 -1.82 3.90
N PRO A 124 0.98 -0.59 4.37
CA PRO A 124 0.32 -0.04 5.55
C PRO A 124 -1.20 0.04 5.36
N ALA A 125 -1.94 0.02 6.47
CA ALA A 125 -3.39 0.15 6.44
C ALA A 125 -3.82 1.44 5.72
N GLY A 126 -4.82 1.32 4.84
CA GLY A 126 -5.30 2.46 4.04
C GLY A 126 -4.55 2.68 2.72
N PHE A 127 -3.56 1.85 2.39
CA PHE A 127 -2.80 1.91 1.14
C PHE A 127 -2.80 0.56 0.42
N ASN A 128 -2.60 0.61 -0.90
CA ASN A 128 -2.44 -0.58 -1.73
C ASN A 128 -1.40 -0.34 -2.83
N VAL A 129 -0.81 -1.44 -3.32
CA VAL A 129 0.04 -1.42 -4.51
C VAL A 129 -0.86 -1.60 -5.72
N HIS A 130 -0.98 -0.54 -6.49
CA HIS A 130 -1.80 -0.50 -7.70
C HIS A 130 -0.95 -0.82 -8.93
N HIS A 131 -1.51 -1.64 -9.82
CA HIS A 131 -0.99 -1.77 -11.18
C HIS A 131 -1.54 -0.64 -12.04
N LYS A 132 -0.65 0.24 -12.55
CA LYS A 132 -1.02 1.36 -13.42
C LYS A 132 -1.79 0.86 -14.64
N LEU A 133 -1.25 -0.15 -15.32
CA LEU A 133 -1.97 -1.03 -16.24
C LEU A 133 -2.30 -2.34 -15.52
N PRO A 134 -3.59 -2.62 -15.23
CA PRO A 134 -4.00 -3.83 -14.53
C PRO A 134 -3.72 -5.13 -15.27
N LEU A 135 -3.41 -6.18 -14.52
CA LEU A 135 -3.15 -7.54 -15.06
C LEU A 135 -4.30 -8.08 -15.91
N HIS A 136 -5.55 -7.68 -15.64
CA HIS A 136 -6.71 -8.20 -16.37
C HIS A 136 -6.83 -7.68 -17.81
N ILE A 137 -6.11 -6.59 -18.13
CA ILE A 137 -6.08 -5.96 -19.45
C ILE A 137 -4.64 -5.85 -20.01
N GLY A 138 -3.76 -6.78 -19.61
CA GLY A 138 -2.43 -6.93 -20.22
C GLY A 138 -1.29 -6.28 -19.44
N GLY A 139 -1.58 -5.77 -18.24
CA GLY A 139 -0.57 -5.29 -17.30
C GLY A 139 0.47 -6.34 -16.92
N LYS A 140 1.65 -5.88 -16.54
CA LYS A 140 2.77 -6.74 -16.11
C LYS A 140 3.17 -6.48 -14.67
N ASN A 141 3.84 -7.45 -14.06
CA ASN A 141 4.42 -7.35 -12.73
C ASN A 141 5.80 -6.67 -12.74
N GLU A 142 5.85 -5.46 -13.25
CA GLU A 142 7.08 -4.66 -13.36
C GLU A 142 6.98 -3.45 -12.45
N PHE A 143 8.07 -3.04 -11.79
CA PHE A 143 8.03 -1.89 -10.84
C PHE A 143 7.59 -0.59 -11.52
N SER A 144 7.93 -0.39 -12.79
CA SER A 144 7.47 0.73 -13.61
C SER A 144 5.94 0.78 -13.73
N ASN A 145 5.28 -0.38 -13.68
CA ASN A 145 3.84 -0.54 -13.73
C ASN A 145 3.17 -0.51 -12.35
N LEU A 146 3.92 -0.28 -11.27
CA LEU A 146 3.39 -0.28 -9.90
C LEU A 146 3.49 1.11 -9.26
N ILE A 147 2.52 1.39 -8.39
CA ILE A 147 2.50 2.59 -7.56
C ILE A 147 1.87 2.27 -6.20
N LEU A 148 2.46 2.77 -5.11
CA LEU A 148 1.82 2.75 -3.80
C LEU A 148 0.88 3.95 -3.68
N ILE A 149 -0.41 3.69 -3.44
CA ILE A 149 -1.48 4.68 -3.49
C ILE A 149 -2.50 4.45 -2.36
N PRO A 150 -3.15 5.51 -1.82
CA PRO A 150 -4.23 5.36 -0.85
C PRO A 150 -5.45 4.63 -1.46
N LEU A 151 -6.24 3.96 -0.62
CA LEU A 151 -7.38 3.14 -1.08
C LEU A 151 -8.47 3.92 -1.81
N TYR A 152 -8.79 5.15 -1.37
CA TYR A 152 -9.81 5.98 -2.02
C TYR A 152 -9.49 6.28 -3.50
N PRO A 153 -8.35 6.93 -3.83
CA PRO A 153 -7.99 7.17 -5.22
C PRO A 153 -7.78 5.85 -5.98
N HIS A 154 -7.22 4.80 -5.37
CA HIS A 154 -7.11 3.48 -5.99
C HIS A 154 -8.46 2.96 -6.52
N ASP A 155 -9.48 2.90 -5.68
CA ASP A 155 -10.78 2.37 -6.06
C ASP A 155 -11.49 3.30 -7.05
N GLN A 156 -11.29 4.61 -6.93
CA GLN A 156 -11.86 5.57 -7.85
C GLN A 156 -11.30 5.41 -9.28
N LEU A 157 -9.99 5.22 -9.43
CA LEU A 157 -9.36 4.98 -10.74
C LEU A 157 -9.92 3.71 -11.41
N HIS A 158 -10.15 2.64 -10.62
CA HIS A 158 -10.77 1.42 -11.14
C HIS A 158 -12.22 1.63 -11.54
N HIS A 159 -13.06 2.10 -10.62
CA HIS A 159 -14.51 2.04 -10.82
C HIS A 159 -15.06 3.15 -11.72
N ASP A 160 -14.43 4.31 -11.69
CA ASP A 160 -14.94 5.50 -12.37
C ASP A 160 -14.32 5.70 -13.75
N VAL A 161 -13.06 5.29 -13.94
CA VAL A 161 -12.34 5.44 -15.22
C VAL A 161 -12.21 4.12 -15.95
N LEU A 162 -11.61 3.11 -15.32
CA LEU A 162 -11.28 1.87 -16.00
C LEU A 162 -12.51 1.02 -16.35
N ASP A 163 -13.35 0.67 -15.36
CA ASP A 163 -14.51 -0.23 -15.54
C ASP A 163 -15.43 0.28 -16.66
N ARG A 164 -15.62 1.61 -16.75
CA ARG A 164 -16.45 2.24 -17.80
C ARG A 164 -15.96 1.95 -19.22
N GLN A 165 -14.68 1.61 -19.39
CA GLN A 165 -14.04 1.40 -20.67
C GLN A 165 -13.80 -0.08 -20.99
N VAL A 166 -13.58 -0.90 -19.97
CA VAL A 166 -13.18 -2.32 -20.14
C VAL A 166 -14.29 -3.31 -19.78
N ASP A 167 -15.39 -2.85 -19.20
CA ASP A 167 -16.53 -3.70 -18.89
C ASP A 167 -16.97 -4.49 -20.12
N ASN A 168 -17.21 -5.79 -19.93
CA ASN A 168 -17.61 -6.77 -20.93
C ASN A 168 -16.57 -7.15 -22.00
N MET A 169 -15.31 -6.68 -21.89
CA MET A 169 -14.26 -7.21 -22.75
C MET A 169 -14.04 -8.70 -22.50
N LYS A 170 -13.82 -9.46 -23.58
CA LYS A 170 -13.55 -10.91 -23.52
C LYS A 170 -12.07 -11.20 -23.69
N GLU A 171 -11.67 -12.38 -23.22
CA GLU A 171 -10.35 -12.95 -23.48
C GLU A 171 -10.00 -12.86 -24.97
N GLY A 172 -8.79 -12.37 -25.27
CA GLY A 172 -8.32 -12.16 -26.63
C GLY A 172 -8.65 -10.79 -27.24
N GLU A 173 -9.61 -10.04 -26.69
CA GLU A 173 -10.01 -8.74 -27.23
C GLU A 173 -8.95 -7.66 -26.95
N ARG A 174 -8.83 -6.72 -27.90
CA ARG A 174 -7.99 -5.52 -27.79
C ARG A 174 -8.84 -4.26 -27.86
N ARG A 175 -8.43 -3.22 -27.14
CA ARG A 175 -9.10 -1.91 -27.13
C ARG A 175 -8.13 -0.80 -26.72
N THR A 176 -8.23 0.36 -27.36
CA THR A 176 -7.57 1.57 -26.87
C THR A 176 -8.44 2.23 -25.80
N ILE A 177 -7.88 2.46 -24.62
CA ILE A 177 -8.56 3.07 -23.47
C ILE A 177 -7.76 4.27 -22.95
N LEU A 178 -8.42 5.15 -22.20
CA LEU A 178 -7.79 6.18 -21.39
C LEU A 178 -7.43 5.62 -20.02
N LEU A 179 -6.17 5.73 -19.65
CA LEU A 179 -5.68 5.24 -18.38
C LEU A 179 -5.00 6.39 -17.63
N PRO A 180 -5.32 6.60 -16.35
CA PRO A 180 -4.56 7.50 -15.49
C PRO A 180 -3.17 6.91 -15.30
N THR A 181 -2.13 7.59 -15.80
CA THR A 181 -0.76 7.08 -15.74
C THR A 181 0.18 8.08 -15.10
N CYS A 182 1.21 7.57 -14.43
CA CYS A 182 2.35 8.34 -13.92
C CYS A 182 3.59 7.45 -13.96
N ASP A 183 4.76 8.06 -13.96
CA ASP A 183 6.02 7.33 -13.85
C ASP A 183 6.45 7.14 -12.38
N ASP A 184 5.80 7.85 -11.46
CA ASP A 184 6.05 7.79 -10.03
C ASP A 184 5.73 6.40 -9.45
N MET A 185 6.53 5.98 -8.45
CA MET A 185 6.28 4.75 -7.67
C MET A 185 5.53 5.03 -6.36
N VAL A 186 5.53 6.28 -5.90
CA VAL A 186 4.83 6.74 -4.70
C VAL A 186 3.84 7.82 -5.12
N TYR A 187 2.57 7.61 -4.77
CA TYR A 187 1.51 8.57 -5.07
C TYR A 187 1.76 9.91 -4.38
N ASP A 188 1.60 11.02 -5.12
CA ASP A 188 1.75 12.38 -4.59
C ASP A 188 0.39 13.08 -4.45
N PRO A 189 -0.02 13.37 -3.22
CA PRO A 189 -1.17 14.18 -2.94
C PRO A 189 -1.21 15.53 -3.63
N LYS A 190 -0.10 16.25 -3.69
CA LYS A 190 -0.13 17.70 -3.88
C LYS A 190 -0.69 18.15 -5.23
N LYS A 191 -0.97 17.21 -6.13
CA LYS A 191 -1.49 17.39 -7.48
C LYS A 191 -2.98 17.03 -7.64
N TYR A 192 -3.76 16.80 -6.56
CA TYR A 192 -5.14 16.31 -6.70
C TYR A 192 -6.05 17.20 -7.53
N GLY A 193 -6.92 16.52 -8.28
CA GLY A 193 -8.13 17.11 -8.83
C GLY A 193 -8.48 16.53 -10.17
N PHE A 194 -9.67 16.90 -10.61
CA PHE A 194 -10.10 16.79 -11.99
C PHE A 194 -9.77 18.12 -12.66
N TYR A 195 -8.86 18.10 -13.63
CA TYR A 195 -8.47 19.29 -14.37
C TYR A 195 -8.65 19.08 -15.86
N LYS A 196 -8.99 20.17 -16.54
CA LYS A 196 -8.96 20.32 -17.99
C LYS A 196 -8.37 21.70 -18.30
N ASP A 197 -7.36 21.76 -19.17
CA ASP A 197 -6.69 23.02 -19.51
C ASP A 197 -6.26 23.85 -18.28
N ASN A 198 -5.69 23.18 -17.26
CA ASN A 198 -5.30 23.73 -15.95
C ASN A 198 -6.44 24.33 -15.11
N GLN A 199 -7.70 24.15 -15.49
CA GLN A 199 -8.86 24.56 -14.71
C GLN A 199 -9.49 23.35 -14.03
N LYS A 200 -9.88 23.52 -12.76
CA LYS A 200 -10.59 22.48 -12.02
C LYS A 200 -11.98 22.31 -12.64
N VAL A 201 -12.34 21.08 -12.95
CA VAL A 201 -13.62 20.71 -13.54
C VAL A 201 -14.31 19.66 -12.69
N GLU A 202 -15.63 19.56 -12.82
CA GLU A 202 -16.38 18.45 -12.22
C GLU A 202 -16.42 17.27 -13.20
N ALA A 203 -16.34 16.05 -12.64
CA ALA A 203 -16.47 14.84 -13.44
C ALA A 203 -17.88 14.75 -14.03
N ASN A 204 -17.99 14.40 -15.31
CA ASN A 204 -19.26 14.19 -16.00
C ASN A 204 -19.94 12.85 -15.66
N TYR A 205 -19.56 12.24 -14.54
CA TYR A 205 -20.14 11.01 -14.02
C TYR A 205 -20.29 11.10 -12.50
N THR A 206 -21.23 10.33 -11.97
CA THR A 206 -21.33 10.10 -10.53
C THR A 206 -20.34 9.00 -10.14
N SER A 207 -19.48 9.29 -9.15
CA SER A 207 -18.54 8.29 -8.63
C SER A 207 -19.28 7.09 -8.05
N LYS A 208 -18.80 5.88 -8.35
CA LYS A 208 -19.27 4.65 -7.69
C LYS A 208 -18.67 4.48 -6.29
N VAL A 209 -17.65 5.28 -5.97
CA VAL A 209 -16.87 5.18 -4.74
C VAL A 209 -17.40 6.19 -3.72
N LYS A 210 -17.74 5.68 -2.55
CA LYS A 210 -18.21 6.47 -1.41
C LYS A 210 -17.05 6.89 -0.54
N VAL A 211 -16.71 8.17 -0.57
CA VAL A 211 -15.56 8.77 0.12
C VAL A 211 -15.53 8.43 1.61
N GLU A 212 -16.70 8.40 2.23
CA GLU A 212 -16.92 8.13 3.66
C GLU A 212 -16.46 6.73 4.10
N ASN A 213 -16.29 5.79 3.18
CA ASN A 213 -15.83 4.43 3.48
C ASN A 213 -14.30 4.35 3.62
N TYR A 214 -13.57 5.44 3.39
CA TYR A 214 -12.12 5.44 3.31
C TYR A 214 -11.48 6.34 4.36
N SER A 215 -10.28 5.94 4.78
CA SER A 215 -9.44 6.80 5.62
C SER A 215 -9.09 8.09 4.88
N LYS A 216 -9.04 9.20 5.61
CA LYS A 216 -8.59 10.51 5.12
C LYS A 216 -7.06 10.51 5.02
N ASN A 217 -6.52 9.91 3.96
CA ASN A 217 -5.08 9.86 3.66
C ASN A 217 -4.79 10.12 2.17
N TYR A 218 -5.68 10.89 1.53
CA TYR A 218 -5.69 11.17 0.10
C TYR A 218 -5.95 12.65 -0.20
N LEU A 219 -5.67 13.58 0.71
CA LEU A 219 -5.61 15.02 0.42
C LEU A 219 -4.35 15.62 1.06
N PRO A 220 -3.78 16.74 0.59
CA PRO A 220 -2.55 17.28 1.17
C PRO A 220 -2.83 17.77 2.59
N GLU A 221 -4.04 18.27 2.85
CA GLU A 221 -4.51 18.65 4.19
C GLU A 221 -4.59 17.43 5.11
N HIS A 222 -5.07 16.30 4.60
CA HIS A 222 -5.08 15.05 5.36
C HIS A 222 -3.67 14.62 5.78
N ILE A 223 -2.70 14.70 4.87
CA ILE A 223 -1.31 14.36 5.17
C ILE A 223 -0.71 15.34 6.19
N ALA A 224 -0.99 16.63 6.06
CA ALA A 224 -0.56 17.64 7.02
C ALA A 224 -1.11 17.36 8.43
N GLU A 225 -2.40 17.01 8.55
CA GLU A 225 -3.01 16.63 9.83
C GLU A 225 -2.40 15.37 10.44
N ILE A 226 -2.13 14.35 9.61
CA ILE A 226 -1.49 13.11 10.04
C ILE A 226 -0.10 13.41 10.59
N ARG A 227 0.69 14.23 9.88
CA ARG A 227 2.04 14.62 10.31
C ARG A 227 2.02 15.44 11.60
N ALA A 228 1.11 16.41 11.72
CA ALA A 228 0.97 17.20 12.95
C ALA A 228 0.66 16.34 14.18
N LYS A 229 -0.06 15.22 14.01
CA LYS A 229 -0.34 14.26 15.09
C LYS A 229 0.86 13.34 15.40
N GLN A 230 1.73 13.10 14.43
CA GLN A 230 2.93 12.27 14.58
C GLN A 230 4.12 13.07 15.12
N GLU A 231 4.14 14.38 14.91
CA GLU A 231 5.15 15.26 15.51
C GLU A 231 5.00 15.21 17.04
N PRO A 232 6.04 14.76 17.77
CA PRO A 232 6.00 14.78 19.22
C PRO A 232 5.99 16.23 19.67
N ASP A 233 5.04 16.55 20.54
CA ASP A 233 4.94 17.81 21.28
C ASP A 233 6.34 18.38 21.60
N PRO A 234 6.69 19.58 21.10
CA PRO A 234 8.02 20.16 21.29
C PRO A 234 8.41 20.29 22.77
N GLU A 235 7.43 20.36 23.69
CA GLU A 235 7.70 20.39 25.13
C GLU A 235 8.10 19.03 25.71
N LYS A 236 7.65 17.91 25.12
CA LYS A 236 7.94 16.56 25.65
C LYS A 236 9.31 16.02 25.27
N LYS A 237 9.99 16.57 24.25
CA LYS A 237 11.36 16.16 23.88
C LYS A 237 12.46 16.99 24.53
N ILE A 238 12.21 18.26 24.87
CA ILE A 238 13.26 19.15 25.38
C ILE A 238 13.35 19.08 26.92
N VAL A 239 12.22 18.93 27.60
CA VAL A 239 12.17 18.99 29.07
C VAL A 239 12.73 17.75 29.78
N PRO A 240 12.62 16.50 29.30
CA PRO A 240 13.20 15.36 30.03
C PRO A 240 14.72 15.33 29.91
N LEU A 241 15.27 15.51 28.70
CA LEU A 241 16.69 15.32 28.45
C LEU A 241 17.54 16.48 29.02
N PHE A 242 17.11 17.74 28.87
CA PHE A 242 17.85 18.87 29.43
C PHE A 242 17.82 18.92 30.96
N LYS A 243 16.69 18.53 31.57
CA LYS A 243 16.55 18.52 33.03
C LYS A 243 17.34 17.38 33.67
N THR A 244 17.49 16.24 32.98
CA THR A 244 18.37 15.15 33.42
C THR A 244 19.85 15.50 33.24
N LEU A 245 20.23 16.23 32.18
CA LEU A 245 21.64 16.59 31.92
C LEU A 245 22.15 17.76 32.78
N GLN A 246 21.29 18.68 33.25
CA GLN A 246 21.73 19.82 34.06
C GLN A 246 22.39 19.42 35.38
N ASN A 247 22.05 18.25 35.94
CA ASN A 247 22.58 17.75 37.21
C ASN A 247 23.74 16.76 37.06
N MET A 248 24.21 16.52 35.82
CA MET A 248 25.26 15.55 35.54
C MET A 248 26.63 16.22 35.37
N SER A 249 27.69 15.57 35.86
CA SER A 249 29.06 16.00 35.61
C SER A 249 29.40 15.92 34.11
N THR A 250 30.38 16.70 33.68
CA THR A 250 30.81 16.77 32.27
C THR A 250 31.12 15.38 31.70
N ALA A 251 31.71 14.48 32.48
CA ALA A 251 32.02 13.11 32.05
C ALA A 251 30.76 12.25 31.80
N ALA A 252 29.71 12.43 32.61
CA ALA A 252 28.47 11.69 32.46
C ALA A 252 27.60 12.21 31.29
N LYS A 253 27.70 13.52 30.97
CA LYS A 253 27.11 14.10 29.75
C LYS A 253 27.74 13.50 28.48
N THR A 254 29.06 13.33 28.46
CA THR A 254 29.77 12.77 27.29
C THR A 254 29.48 11.28 27.10
N ALA A 255 29.37 10.51 28.19
CA ALA A 255 29.02 9.10 28.15
C ALA A 255 27.57 8.85 27.69
N ALA A 256 26.63 9.72 28.09
CA ALA A 256 25.23 9.64 27.64
C ALA A 256 25.04 10.04 26.17
N LEU A 257 25.84 10.96 25.64
CA LEU A 257 25.79 11.35 24.23
C LEU A 257 26.52 10.37 23.29
N TYR A 258 27.54 9.66 23.78
CA TYR A 258 28.40 8.79 22.98
C TYR A 258 28.74 7.47 23.71
N PRO A 259 27.77 6.55 23.87
CA PRO A 259 27.94 5.34 24.69
C PRO A 259 28.99 4.36 24.14
N GLU A 260 29.23 4.34 22.82
CA GLU A 260 30.22 3.45 22.22
C GLU A 260 31.69 3.83 22.50
N ARG A 261 31.98 5.06 22.93
CA ARG A 261 33.35 5.48 23.27
C ARG A 261 33.79 5.10 24.68
N ALA A 262 32.87 4.71 25.56
CA ALA A 262 33.18 4.40 26.96
C ALA A 262 33.68 2.97 27.17
N ALA A 263 33.45 2.05 26.23
CA ALA A 263 33.73 0.62 26.39
C ALA A 263 35.08 0.14 25.83
N ALA A 264 35.87 1.02 25.21
CA ALA A 264 37.13 0.65 24.54
C ALA A 264 38.35 1.36 25.15
N VAL A 265 38.64 1.09 26.41
CA VAL A 265 40.00 1.27 26.96
C VAL A 265 40.43 -0.08 27.56
N PRO A 266 41.27 -0.88 26.88
CA PRO A 266 41.79 -2.10 27.48
C PRO A 266 42.70 -1.73 28.68
N PRO A 267 42.66 -2.49 29.78
CA PRO A 267 43.53 -2.24 30.92
C PRO A 267 45.01 -2.44 30.54
N PRO A 268 45.94 -1.69 31.15
CA PRO A 268 47.36 -1.79 30.81
C PRO A 268 47.93 -3.18 31.16
N PRO A 269 48.94 -3.67 30.41
CA PRO A 269 49.51 -5.01 30.62
C PRO A 269 50.08 -5.19 32.03
N GLN A 270 49.92 -6.38 32.61
CA GLN A 270 50.36 -6.78 33.96
C GLN A 270 51.83 -6.50 34.29
N ALA A 271 52.69 -6.21 33.30
CA ALA A 271 54.07 -5.80 33.50
C ALA A 271 54.24 -4.43 34.19
N MET A 272 53.21 -3.57 34.23
CA MET A 272 53.25 -2.28 34.94
C MET A 272 52.69 -2.32 36.38
N GLN A 273 52.03 -3.41 36.80
CA GLN A 273 51.49 -3.50 38.16
C GLN A 273 52.56 -3.90 39.20
N LYS A 274 53.67 -4.52 38.77
CA LYS A 274 54.82 -4.82 39.66
C LYS A 274 55.82 -3.68 39.86
N ARG A 275 55.70 -2.55 39.15
CA ARG A 275 56.61 -1.39 39.34
C ARG A 275 56.07 -0.31 40.27
N LEU A 276 54.84 -0.46 40.76
CA LEU A 276 54.20 0.48 41.69
C LEU A 276 54.12 -0.07 43.13
N SER A 277 54.38 -1.36 43.36
CA SER A 277 54.49 -1.94 44.72
C SER A 277 55.87 -1.77 45.35
N ASP A 278 56.92 -1.61 44.54
CA ASP A 278 58.31 -1.61 45.02
C ASP A 278 58.89 -0.19 45.20
N LYS A 279 58.11 0.86 44.91
CA LYS A 279 58.52 2.27 45.11
C LYS A 279 57.83 2.95 46.30
N ALA A 280 57.18 2.15 47.15
CA ALA A 280 56.57 2.58 48.42
C ALA A 280 57.23 1.92 49.64
N ARG A 281 58.42 1.31 49.45
CA ARG A 281 59.26 0.74 50.50
C ARG A 281 60.75 1.01 50.23
N ASP A 282 61.09 2.29 50.08
CA ASP A 282 62.40 2.88 50.35
C ASP A 282 62.21 4.38 50.63
#